data_AF-A0A1K1M516-F1
#
_entry.id   AF-A0A1K1M516-F1
#
_cell.length_a   1.000
_cell.length_b   1.000
_cell.length_c   1.000
_cell.angle_alpha   90.00
_cell.angle_beta   90.00
_cell.angle_gamma   90.00
#
_symmetry.space_group_name_H-M   'P 1'
#
loop_
_entity.id
_entity.type
_entity.pdbx_description
1 polymer ?
#
loop_
_entity_poly.entity_id
_entity_poly.type
_entity_poly.pdbx_seq_one_letter_code
_entity_poly.pdbx_strand_id
1 'polypeptide(L)'
;MPTILLAFGLRFYFYSEEHMPIHVHVENADGRAKFSLEPEIKLIKNEGMKPKDLKKAMTLCETFQEDFIDKWHEHMDDNDS
;
A
#
# COMPACT_ATOMS: atom_id res chain seq x y z
N MET A 1 11.00 5.59 -3.29
CA MET A 1 9.71 5.24 -2.65
C MET A 1 9.01 6.51 -2.17
N PRO A 2 8.23 7.16 -3.05
CA PRO A 2 7.33 8.22 -2.62
C PRO A 2 6.29 7.66 -1.63
N THR A 3 6.01 8.41 -0.57
CA THR A 3 4.91 8.10 0.36
C THR A 3 3.62 8.58 -0.28
N ILE A 4 2.67 7.67 -0.51
CA ILE A 4 1.39 8.00 -1.15
C ILE A 4 0.32 8.44 -0.14
N LEU A 5 0.40 7.91 1.09
CA LEU A 5 -0.49 8.29 2.19
C LEU A 5 0.23 8.13 3.53
N LEU A 6 0.01 9.07 4.45
CA LEU A 6 0.43 8.96 5.84
C LEU A 6 -0.77 9.30 6.74
N ALA A 7 -1.35 8.29 7.37
CA ALA A 7 -2.54 8.44 8.21
C ALA A 7 -2.46 7.54 9.43
N PHE A 8 -2.83 8.06 10.60
CA PHE A 8 -2.88 7.28 11.86
C PHE A 8 -1.56 6.57 12.23
N GLY A 9 -0.42 7.12 11.81
CA GLY A 9 0.90 6.48 12.00
C GLY A 9 1.18 5.30 11.06
N LEU A 10 0.34 5.12 10.03
CA LEU A 10 0.53 4.17 8.94
C LEU A 10 1.03 4.92 7.71
N ARG A 11 2.18 4.50 7.19
CA ARG A 11 2.81 5.04 5.98
C ARG A 11 2.59 4.06 4.83
N PHE A 12 1.94 4.53 3.78
CA PHE A 12 1.70 3.79 2.54
C PHE A 12 2.67 4.26 1.47
N TYR A 13 3.24 3.33 0.73
CA TYR A 13 4.21 3.62 -0.33
C TYR A 13 4.33 2.47 -1.33
N PHE A 14 4.89 2.82 -2.48
CA PHE A 14 5.22 1.91 -3.59
C PHE A 14 6.74 1.78 -3.72
N TYR A 15 7.21 0.58 -4.06
CA TYR A 15 8.60 0.36 -4.48
C TYR A 15 8.74 0.70 -5.98
N SER A 16 9.93 1.13 -6.39
CA SER A 16 10.19 1.49 -7.80
C SER A 16 10.24 0.28 -8.74
N GLU A 17 10.39 -0.94 -8.21
CA GLU A 17 10.39 -2.21 -8.96
C GLU A 17 9.08 -2.98 -8.74
N GLU A 18 7.94 -2.29 -8.77
CA GLU A 18 6.66 -2.95 -8.59
C GLU A 18 6.17 -3.62 -9.88
N HIS A 19 5.53 -4.77 -9.68
CA HIS A 19 4.97 -5.60 -10.74
C HIS A 19 3.53 -5.95 -10.38
N MET A 20 2.73 -6.25 -11.40
CA MET A 20 1.40 -6.80 -11.20
C MET A 20 1.44 -8.10 -10.38
N PRO A 21 0.45 -8.35 -9.49
CA PRO A 21 -0.72 -7.51 -9.21
C PRO A 21 -0.39 -6.25 -8.40
N ILE A 22 -1.16 -5.17 -8.62
CA ILE A 22 -1.00 -3.89 -7.94
C ILE A 22 -1.11 -4.11 -6.43
N HIS A 23 -0.11 -3.65 -5.70
CA HIS A 23 -0.03 -3.83 -4.26
C HIS A 23 0.59 -2.61 -3.59
N VAL A 24 0.23 -2.37 -2.34
CA VAL A 24 0.76 -1.28 -1.53
C VAL A 24 1.49 -1.83 -0.32
N HIS A 25 2.60 -1.18 0.04
CA HIS A 25 3.32 -1.47 1.28
C HIS A 25 2.91 -0.49 2.36
N VAL A 26 2.69 -1.02 3.55
CA VAL A 26 2.28 -0.27 4.73
C VAL A 26 3.32 -0.48 5.81
N GLU A 27 3.81 0.60 6.39
CA GLU A 27 4.75 0.56 7.51
C GLU A 27 4.21 1.38 8.68
N ASN A 28 4.45 0.89 9.90
CA ASN A 28 4.21 1.63 11.13
C ASN A 28 5.37 1.42 12.11
N ALA A 29 5.26 1.96 13.32
CA ALA A 29 6.30 1.85 14.34
C ALA A 29 6.58 0.40 14.81
N ASP A 30 5.62 -0.52 14.64
CA ASP A 30 5.74 -1.91 15.10
C ASP A 30 6.24 -2.85 14.00
N GLY A 31 5.93 -2.57 12.74
CA GLY A 31 6.28 -3.47 11.65
C GLY A 31 5.75 -3.02 10.29
N ARG A 32 5.71 -3.98 9.36
CA ARG A 32 5.30 -3.75 7.96
C ARG A 32 4.25 -4.75 7.52
N ALA A 33 3.45 -4.35 6.55
CA ALA A 33 2.50 -5.21 5.88
C ALA A 33 2.44 -4.87 4.38
N LYS A 34 1.98 -5.84 3.60
CA LYS A 34 1.77 -5.71 2.16
C LYS A 34 0.33 -6.10 1.84
N PHE A 35 -0.38 -5.25 1.09
CA PHE A 35 -1.76 -5.48 0.67
C PHE A 35 -1.86 -5.50 -0.85
N SER A 36 -2.59 -6.45 -1.41
CA SER A 36 -3.06 -6.41 -2.81
C SER A 36 -4.14 -5.34 -2.91
N LEU A 37 -4.15 -4.57 -3.99
CA LEU A 37 -5.25 -3.66 -4.32
C LEU A 37 -6.18 -4.25 -5.38
N GLU A 38 -5.65 -5.14 -6.23
CA GLU A 38 -6.42 -5.87 -7.23
C GLU A 38 -6.11 -7.38 -7.21
N PRO A 39 -7.07 -8.25 -7.62
CA PRO A 39 -8.48 -7.93 -7.95
C PRO A 39 -9.36 -7.65 -6.72
N GLU A 40 -8.86 -7.93 -5.52
CA GLU A 40 -9.52 -7.66 -4.24
C GLU A 40 -8.49 -7.19 -3.22
N ILE A 41 -8.93 -6.39 -2.26
CA ILE A 41 -8.05 -5.94 -1.19
C ILE A 41 -7.81 -7.07 -0.20
N LYS A 42 -6.55 -7.48 -0.09
CA LYS A 42 -6.16 -8.56 0.82
C LYS A 42 -4.76 -8.37 1.37
N LEU A 43 -4.57 -8.79 2.62
CA LEU A 43 -3.26 -8.88 3.24
C LEU A 43 -2.45 -9.99 2.58
N ILE A 44 -1.35 -9.64 1.93
CA ILE A 44 -0.39 -10.59 1.32
C ILE A 44 0.66 -11.02 2.35
N LYS A 45 1.19 -10.06 3.10
CA LYS A 45 2.28 -10.30 4.05
C LYS A 45 2.13 -9.40 5.27
N ASN A 46 2.42 -9.94 6.45
CA ASN A 46 2.53 -9.20 7.70
C ASN A 46 3.86 -9.54 8.39
N GLU A 47 4.63 -8.51 8.71
CA GLU A 47 5.93 -8.57 9.39
C GLU A 47 5.86 -7.69 10.65
N GLY A 48 5.17 -8.20 11.67
CA GLY A 48 5.14 -7.57 13.00
C GLY A 48 4.05 -6.52 13.23
N MET A 49 3.25 -6.16 12.22
CA MET A 49 2.11 -5.27 12.45
C MET A 49 1.04 -5.94 13.31
N LYS A 50 0.54 -5.16 14.28
CA LYS A 50 -0.51 -5.60 15.21
C LYS A 50 -1.86 -5.73 14.48
N PRO A 51 -2.71 -6.68 14.89
CA PRO A 51 -4.02 -6.90 14.25
C PRO A 51 -4.91 -5.66 14.17
N LYS A 52 -4.86 -4.78 15.17
CA LYS A 52 -5.62 -3.51 15.18
C LYS A 52 -5.19 -2.56 14.06
N ASP A 53 -3.91 -2.54 13.75
CA ASP A 53 -3.32 -1.62 12.77
C ASP A 53 -3.44 -2.21 11.37
N LEU A 54 -3.37 -3.54 11.23
CA LEU A 54 -3.74 -4.24 9.99
C LEU A 54 -5.18 -3.96 9.58
N LYS A 55 -6.13 -4.00 10.53
CA LYS A 55 -7.54 -3.68 10.24
C LYS A 55 -7.70 -2.24 9.74
N LYS A 56 -7.04 -1.28 10.40
CA LYS A 56 -7.04 0.12 9.94
C LYS A 56 -6.41 0.28 8.57
N ALA A 57 -5.27 -0.38 8.34
CA ALA A 57 -4.59 -0.35 7.06
C ALA A 57 -5.48 -0.90 5.94
N MET A 58 -6.18 -2.01 6.21
CA MET A 58 -7.15 -2.59 5.28
C MET A 58 -8.28 -1.62 4.96
N THR A 59 -8.91 -1.01 5.96
CA THR A 59 -9.98 -0.02 5.74
C THR A 59 -9.48 1.19 4.92
N LEU A 60 -8.25 1.64 5.16
CA LEU A 60 -7.65 2.72 4.36
C LEU A 60 -7.38 2.27 2.93
N CYS A 61 -6.89 1.04 2.71
CA CYS A 61 -6.73 0.50 1.37
C CYS A 61 -8.07 0.46 0.64
N GLU A 62 -9.16 0.04 1.31
CA GLU A 62 -10.52 0.02 0.73
C GLU A 62 -11.04 1.43 0.44
N THR A 63 -10.76 2.39 1.33
CA THR A 63 -11.23 3.77 1.17
C THR A 63 -10.50 4.51 0.05
N PHE A 64 -9.20 4.24 -0.12
CA PHE A 64 -8.34 4.94 -1.09
C PHE A 64 -7.91 4.04 -2.25
N GLN A 65 -8.66 2.96 -2.52
CA GLN A 65 -8.27 1.95 -3.51
C GLN A 65 -8.01 2.56 -4.89
N GLU A 66 -8.97 3.33 -5.40
CA GLU A 66 -8.89 3.97 -6.72
C GLU A 66 -7.71 4.96 -6.77
N ASP A 67 -7.57 5.83 -5.75
CA ASP A 67 -6.48 6.81 -5.64
C ASP A 67 -5.09 6.13 -5.59
N PHE A 68 -4.98 5.00 -4.91
CA PHE A 68 -3.74 4.23 -4.86
C PHE A 68 -3.41 3.57 -6.20
N ILE A 69 -4.41 3.05 -6.91
CA ILE A 69 -4.23 2.47 -8.25
C ILE A 69 -3.81 3.56 -9.24
N ASP A 70 -4.46 4.73 -9.21
CA ASP A 70 -4.08 5.87 -10.06
C ASP A 70 -2.65 6.33 -9.79
N LYS A 71 -2.28 6.51 -8.51
CA LYS A 71 -0.90 6.86 -8.13
C LYS A 71 0.12 5.80 -8.53
N TRP A 72 -0.28 4.52 -8.55
CA TRP A 72 0.59 3.44 -9.02
C TRP A 72 0.82 3.56 -10.53
N HIS A 73 -0.23 3.83 -11.31
CA HIS A 73 -0.10 4.10 -12.75
C HIS A 73 0.76 5.33 -13.03
N GLU A 74 0.54 6.45 -12.31
CA GLU A 74 1.39 7.65 -12.42
C GLU A 74 2.86 7.33 -12.13
N HIS A 75 3.14 6.49 -11.12
CA HIS A 75 4.50 6.11 -10.77
C HIS A 75 5.17 5.19 -11.81
N MET A 76 4.38 4.35 -12.50
CA MET A 76 4.87 3.46 -13.56
C MET A 76 5.10 4.21 -14.87
N ASP A 77 4.25 5.19 -15.20
CA ASP A 77 4.35 6.00 -16.44
C ASP A 77 5.57 6.94 -16.42
N ASP A 78 5.89 7.53 -15.26
CA ASP A 78 7.07 8.40 -15.07
C ASP A 78 8.41 7.67 -15.25
N ASN A 79 8.44 6.34 -15.13
CA ASN A 79 9.67 5.55 -15.25
C ASN A 79 9.99 5.12 -16.70
N ASP A 80 9.15 5.47 -17.68
CA ASP A 80 9.32 5.13 -19.11
C ASP A 80 9.75 6.33 -20.00
N SER A 81 9.99 7.52 -19.43
CA SER A 81 10.39 8.74 -20.17
C SER A 81 11.89 9.06 -20.14
#